data_AF-A0A7X8BT00-F1
#
_entry.id   AF-A0A7X8BT00-F1
#
_cell.length_a   1.000
_cell.length_b   1.000
_cell.length_c   1.000
_cell.angle_alpha   90.00
_cell.angle_beta   90.00
_cell.angle_gamma   90.00
#
_symmetry.space_group_name_H-M   'P 1'
#
loop_
_entity.id
_entity.type
_entity.pdbx_description
1 polymer ?
#
loop_
_entity_poly.entity_id
_entity_poly.type
_entity_poly.pdbx_seq_one_letter_code
_entity_poly.pdbx_strand_id
1 'polypeptide(L)'
;MTKNFFIMASVFKTKTNKVINILILSFLFIFSTFVHTNLFAQARLGFKASDIRQEFKDPDYQLESGFTSDNIYYITITTSRATVIYYFNEEWICDVCIIIPDDEGSLNYYVEYYNNHYVIISETKWKMYSKEGISNIELVFTEDLGYFFMWY
;
A
#
# COMPACT_ATOMS: atom_id res chain seq x y z
N MET A 1 -52.00 13.78 -34.28
CA MET A 1 -51.71 13.85 -32.82
C MET A 1 -50.53 12.96 -32.39
N THR A 2 -49.96 12.13 -33.27
CA THR A 2 -48.94 11.11 -32.96
C THR A 2 -47.48 11.60 -32.96
N LYS A 3 -47.12 12.64 -33.73
CA LYS A 3 -45.73 13.16 -33.82
C LYS A 3 -45.20 13.75 -32.50
N ASN A 4 -46.03 14.51 -31.76
CA ASN A 4 -45.61 15.16 -30.52
C ASN A 4 -45.34 14.16 -29.38
N PHE A 5 -46.06 13.04 -29.36
CA PHE A 5 -45.86 11.99 -28.38
C PHE A 5 -44.53 11.25 -28.58
N PHE A 6 -44.14 11.03 -29.84
CA PHE A 6 -42.88 10.38 -30.21
C PHE A 6 -41.65 11.23 -29.84
N ILE A 7 -41.74 12.56 -30.01
CA ILE A 7 -40.68 13.49 -29.65
C ILE A 7 -40.50 13.54 -28.12
N MET A 8 -41.60 13.59 -27.34
CA MET A 8 -41.50 13.55 -25.87
C MET A 8 -40.87 12.28 -25.34
N ALA A 9 -41.23 11.10 -25.87
CA ALA A 9 -40.66 9.82 -25.43
C ALA A 9 -39.16 9.72 -25.73
N SER A 10 -38.72 10.24 -26.87
CA SER A 10 -37.31 10.34 -27.27
C SER A 10 -36.49 11.24 -26.33
N VAL A 11 -37.02 12.42 -25.99
CA VAL A 11 -36.38 13.38 -25.07
C VAL A 11 -36.29 12.81 -23.66
N PHE A 12 -37.32 12.09 -23.20
CA PHE A 12 -37.29 11.42 -21.90
C PHE A 12 -36.19 10.34 -21.86
N LYS A 13 -36.13 9.46 -22.87
CA LYS A 13 -35.14 8.37 -22.95
C LYS A 13 -33.69 8.89 -22.99
N THR A 14 -33.43 9.98 -23.71
CA THR A 14 -32.10 10.61 -23.76
C THR A 14 -31.71 11.28 -22.44
N LYS A 15 -32.67 11.87 -21.71
CA LYS A 15 -32.43 12.44 -20.38
C LYS A 15 -32.14 11.34 -19.35
N THR A 16 -32.88 10.23 -19.39
CA THR A 16 -32.66 9.07 -18.50
C THR A 16 -31.29 8.43 -18.75
N ASN A 17 -30.88 8.26 -20.01
CA ASN A 17 -29.56 7.72 -20.35
C ASN A 17 -28.40 8.62 -19.87
N LYS A 18 -28.56 9.95 -19.91
CA LYS A 18 -27.57 10.88 -19.35
C LYS A 18 -27.42 10.74 -17.84
N VAL A 19 -28.53 10.62 -17.11
CA VAL A 19 -28.52 10.44 -15.65
C VAL A 19 -27.87 9.10 -15.27
N ILE A 20 -28.19 8.02 -15.98
CA ILE A 20 -27.57 6.70 -15.75
C ILE A 20 -26.06 6.76 -16.00
N ASN A 21 -25.61 7.41 -17.08
CA ASN A 21 -24.18 7.55 -17.37
C ASN A 21 -23.45 8.36 -16.28
N ILE A 22 -24.07 9.42 -15.75
CA ILE A 22 -23.51 10.20 -14.64
C ILE A 22 -23.39 9.34 -13.38
N LEU A 23 -24.39 8.52 -13.07
CA LEU A 23 -24.35 7.61 -11.92
C LEU A 23 -23.28 6.52 -12.07
N ILE A 24 -23.12 5.94 -13.27
CA ILE A 24 -22.06 4.96 -13.56
C ILE A 24 -20.67 5.61 -13.43
N LEU A 25 -20.47 6.81 -13.97
CA LEU A 25 -19.22 7.55 -13.84
C LEU A 25 -18.90 7.88 -12.38
N SER A 26 -19.90 8.29 -11.61
CA SER A 26 -19.75 8.58 -10.17
C SER A 26 -19.37 7.33 -9.39
N PHE A 27 -20.00 6.18 -9.70
CA PHE A 27 -19.69 4.89 -9.08
C PHE A 27 -18.26 4.42 -9.42
N LEU A 28 -17.83 4.56 -10.68
CA LEU A 28 -16.47 4.20 -11.08
C LEU A 28 -15.41 5.08 -10.41
N PHE A 29 -15.70 6.37 -10.20
CA PHE A 29 -14.81 7.30 -9.50
C PHE A 29 -14.69 6.97 -7.99
N ILE A 30 -15.79 6.60 -7.35
CA ILE A 30 -15.79 6.14 -5.94
C ILE A 30 -15.05 4.79 -5.83
N PHE A 31 -15.26 3.90 -6.79
CA PHE A 31 -14.57 2.60 -6.81
C PHE A 31 -13.06 2.77 -7.00
N SER A 32 -12.61 3.65 -7.91
CA SER A 32 -11.17 3.89 -8.14
C SER A 32 -10.47 4.49 -6.93
N THR A 33 -11.16 5.33 -6.13
CA THR A 33 -10.57 5.94 -4.93
C THR A 33 -10.45 4.94 -3.76
N PHE A 34 -11.29 3.90 -3.71
CA PHE A 34 -11.25 2.90 -2.64
C PHE A 34 -10.06 1.91 -2.77
N VAL A 35 -9.61 1.60 -3.99
CA VAL A 35 -8.55 0.60 -4.23
C VAL A 35 -7.17 1.04 -3.71
N HIS A 36 -6.94 2.34 -3.53
CA HIS A 36 -5.62 2.86 -3.13
C HIS A 36 -5.30 2.70 -1.64
N THR A 37 -6.27 2.38 -0.78
CA THR A 37 -6.07 2.48 0.68
C THR A 37 -5.34 1.29 1.31
N ASN A 38 -5.08 0.21 0.58
CA ASN A 38 -4.46 -1.01 1.14
C ASN A 38 -3.00 -1.25 0.70
N LEU A 39 -2.40 -0.33 -0.06
CA LEU A 39 -1.02 -0.51 -0.55
C LEU A 39 0.02 -0.22 0.54
N PHE A 40 -0.31 0.47 1.63
CA PHE A 40 0.72 1.03 2.51
C PHE A 40 1.30 0.08 3.57
N ALA A 41 0.96 -1.21 3.53
CA ALA A 41 1.29 -2.15 4.60
C ALA A 41 1.97 -3.46 4.17
N GLN A 42 2.30 -3.64 2.89
CA GLN A 42 3.01 -4.86 2.46
C GLN A 42 4.53 -4.68 2.55
N ALA A 43 5.24 -5.69 3.06
CA ALA A 43 6.70 -5.65 3.13
C ALA A 43 7.40 -5.90 1.79
N ARG A 44 6.67 -6.32 0.75
CA ARG A 44 7.18 -6.65 -0.59
C ARG A 44 8.32 -7.68 -0.55
N LEU A 45 8.37 -8.51 0.48
CA LEU A 45 9.31 -9.64 0.55
C LEU A 45 9.11 -10.53 -0.69
N GLY A 46 10.22 -10.88 -1.35
CA GLY A 46 10.22 -11.63 -2.60
C GLY A 46 10.07 -10.79 -3.88
N PHE A 47 9.87 -9.47 -3.79
CA PHE A 47 9.74 -8.61 -4.96
C PHE A 47 11.09 -8.15 -5.50
N LYS A 48 11.18 -7.91 -6.81
CA LYS A 48 12.37 -7.31 -7.41
C LYS A 48 12.46 -5.82 -7.12
N ALA A 49 13.68 -5.30 -7.03
CA ALA A 49 13.93 -3.87 -6.94
C ALA A 49 13.23 -3.06 -8.05
N SER A 50 13.19 -3.59 -9.29
CA SER A 50 12.51 -2.95 -10.42
C SER A 50 11.00 -2.79 -10.18
N ASP A 51 10.39 -3.79 -9.55
CA ASP A 51 8.94 -3.82 -9.35
C ASP A 51 8.54 -2.83 -8.27
N ILE A 52 9.32 -2.76 -7.18
CA ILE A 52 9.15 -1.77 -6.11
C ILE A 52 9.36 -0.34 -6.64
N ARG A 53 10.39 -0.10 -7.46
CA ARG A 53 10.58 1.22 -8.12
C ARG A 53 9.40 1.60 -9.00
N GLN A 54 8.86 0.62 -9.73
CA GLN A 54 7.73 0.87 -10.62
C GLN A 54 6.44 1.15 -9.84
N GLU A 55 6.23 0.47 -8.72
CA GLU A 55 5.09 0.66 -7.82
C GLU A 55 5.10 2.07 -7.20
N PHE A 56 6.26 2.51 -6.70
CA PHE A 56 6.41 3.77 -5.96
C PHE A 56 7.05 4.89 -6.79
N LYS A 57 6.85 4.90 -8.10
CA LYS A 57 7.38 5.95 -9.00
C LYS A 57 6.75 7.33 -8.80
N ASP A 58 5.62 7.39 -8.11
CA ASP A 58 4.91 8.65 -7.90
C ASP A 58 5.76 9.57 -6.99
N PRO A 59 5.97 10.85 -7.33
CA PRO A 59 6.75 11.79 -6.53
C PRO A 59 6.30 11.89 -5.06
N ASP A 60 5.02 11.61 -4.77
CA ASP A 60 4.48 11.66 -3.41
C ASP A 60 5.20 10.68 -2.45
N TYR A 61 5.84 9.62 -2.97
CA TYR A 61 6.57 8.63 -2.17
C TYR A 61 8.02 8.99 -1.85
N GLN A 62 8.55 10.10 -2.40
CA GLN A 62 9.95 10.53 -2.20
C GLN A 62 10.93 9.35 -2.33
N LEU A 63 10.83 8.61 -3.44
CA LEU A 63 11.62 7.39 -3.63
C LEU A 63 13.12 7.72 -3.74
N GLU A 64 13.90 7.11 -2.87
CA GLU A 64 15.35 7.15 -2.86
C GLU A 64 15.95 5.74 -2.93
N SER A 65 17.22 5.63 -3.32
CA SER A 65 17.92 4.35 -3.37
C SER A 65 19.41 4.54 -3.22
N GLY A 66 20.09 3.58 -2.61
CA GLY A 66 21.53 3.64 -2.40
C GLY A 66 22.12 2.29 -2.04
N PHE A 67 23.33 2.32 -1.50
CA PHE A 67 24.02 1.16 -0.96
C PHE A 67 24.48 1.49 0.47
N THR A 68 24.39 0.51 1.36
CA THR A 68 24.97 0.62 2.71
C THR A 68 26.50 0.56 2.65
N SER A 69 27.18 0.80 3.78
CA SER A 69 28.63 0.58 3.90
C SER A 69 29.06 -0.86 3.59
N ASP A 70 28.15 -1.82 3.79
CA ASP A 70 28.37 -3.24 3.52
C ASP A 70 27.95 -3.63 2.08
N ASN A 71 27.76 -2.64 1.20
CA ASN A 71 27.37 -2.81 -0.20
C ASN A 71 26.01 -3.52 -0.39
N ILE A 72 25.11 -3.38 0.58
CA ILE A 72 23.74 -3.88 0.46
C ILE A 72 22.91 -2.80 -0.21
N TYR A 73 22.30 -3.14 -1.34
CA TYR A 73 21.42 -2.23 -2.05
C TYR A 73 20.10 -2.03 -1.29
N TYR A 74 19.60 -0.80 -1.27
CA TYR A 74 18.32 -0.47 -0.64
C TYR A 74 17.49 0.52 -1.45
N ILE A 75 16.18 0.50 -1.21
CA ILE A 75 15.21 1.50 -1.65
C ILE A 75 14.49 2.05 -0.42
N THR A 76 14.38 3.36 -0.35
CA THR A 76 13.61 4.06 0.69
C THR A 76 12.43 4.77 0.06
N ILE A 77 11.27 4.67 0.70
CA ILE A 77 10.10 5.49 0.38
C ILE A 77 9.59 6.16 1.66
N THR A 78 9.02 7.35 1.50
CA THR A 78 8.32 8.06 2.57
C THR A 78 6.83 8.01 2.28
N THR A 79 6.04 7.62 3.28
CA THR A 79 4.58 7.64 3.23
C THR A 79 4.05 8.70 4.19
N SER A 80 2.73 8.82 4.33
CA SER A 80 2.13 9.74 5.30
C SER A 80 2.22 9.29 6.76
N ARG A 81 2.74 8.08 7.03
CA ARG A 81 2.78 7.48 8.38
C ARG A 81 4.11 6.81 8.73
N ALA A 82 4.99 6.63 7.76
CA ALA A 82 6.22 5.89 7.95
C ALA A 82 7.21 6.13 6.83
N THR A 83 8.49 6.00 7.19
CA THR A 83 9.58 5.71 6.25
C THR A 83 9.71 4.20 6.10
N VAL A 84 9.74 3.71 4.87
CA VAL A 84 9.89 2.28 4.57
C VAL A 84 11.18 2.04 3.79
N ILE A 85 11.99 1.10 4.25
CA ILE A 85 13.27 0.73 3.66
C ILE A 85 13.21 -0.73 3.25
N TYR A 86 13.48 -1.00 1.98
CA TYR A 86 13.60 -2.34 1.41
C TYR A 86 15.07 -2.64 1.17
N TYR A 87 15.58 -3.71 1.76
CA TYR A 87 16.92 -4.23 1.50
C TYR A 87 16.82 -5.42 0.54
N PHE A 88 17.84 -5.54 -0.30
CA PHE A 88 17.86 -6.52 -1.37
C PHE A 88 19.07 -7.43 -1.26
N ASN A 89 18.85 -8.70 -1.52
CA ASN A 89 19.92 -9.69 -1.66
C ASN A 89 20.68 -9.53 -2.99
N GLU A 90 21.67 -10.40 -3.21
CA GLU A 90 22.51 -10.40 -4.42
C GLU A 90 21.73 -10.62 -5.73
N GLU A 91 20.54 -11.23 -5.65
CA GLU A 91 19.62 -11.43 -6.78
C GLU A 91 18.66 -10.26 -7.01
N TRP A 92 18.83 -9.15 -6.28
CA TRP A 92 17.98 -7.97 -6.31
C TRP A 92 16.53 -8.24 -5.89
N ILE A 93 16.35 -9.23 -5.01
CA ILE A 93 15.07 -9.59 -4.40
C ILE A 93 15.03 -9.03 -2.98
N CYS A 94 13.92 -8.37 -2.64
CA CYS A 94 13.69 -7.84 -1.30
C CYS A 94 13.56 -9.01 -0.31
N ASP A 95 14.46 -9.07 0.66
CA ASP A 95 14.50 -10.11 1.69
C ASP A 95 14.32 -9.54 3.10
N VAL A 96 14.56 -8.23 3.29
CA VAL A 96 14.25 -7.52 4.52
C VAL A 96 13.52 -6.22 4.20
N CYS A 97 12.47 -5.93 4.98
CA CYS A 97 11.79 -4.64 4.95
C CYS A 97 11.73 -4.04 6.36
N ILE A 98 12.11 -2.77 6.47
CA ILE A 98 12.02 -1.99 7.69
C ILE A 98 10.93 -0.93 7.51
N ILE A 99 10.03 -0.82 8.48
CA ILE A 99 9.01 0.22 8.55
C ILE A 99 9.26 1.03 9.82
N ILE A 100 9.61 2.29 9.66
CA ILE A 100 9.87 3.25 10.73
C ILE A 100 8.67 4.17 10.82
N PRO A 101 7.75 3.99 11.80
CA PRO A 101 6.59 4.85 11.92
C PRO A 101 7.00 6.26 12.38
N ASP A 102 6.35 7.29 11.84
CA ASP A 102 6.76 8.69 12.06
C ASP A 102 6.41 9.20 13.47
N ASP A 103 5.43 8.57 14.13
CA ASP A 103 4.91 8.97 15.44
C ASP A 103 4.21 7.80 16.16
N GLU A 104 3.82 8.00 17.43
CA GLU A 104 3.17 6.98 18.27
C GLU A 104 1.80 6.55 17.74
N GLY A 105 1.07 7.45 17.07
CA GLY A 105 -0.20 7.13 16.42
C GLY A 105 0.01 6.19 15.23
N SER A 106 1.06 6.43 14.45
CA SER A 106 1.48 5.54 13.36
C SER A 106 2.00 4.20 13.87
N LEU A 107 2.73 4.17 14.99
CA LEU A 107 3.13 2.93 15.67
C LEU A 107 1.90 2.08 16.06
N ASN A 108 0.95 2.69 16.78
CA ASN A 108 -0.27 1.99 17.21
C ASN A 108 -1.10 1.49 16.03
N TYR A 109 -1.17 2.28 14.95
CA TYR A 109 -1.81 1.85 13.71
C TYR A 109 -1.21 0.54 13.17
N TYR A 110 0.12 0.42 13.08
CA TYR A 110 0.76 -0.80 12.60
C TYR A 110 0.58 -1.98 13.57
N VAL A 111 0.65 -1.76 14.88
CA VAL A 111 0.35 -2.81 15.88
C VAL A 111 -1.07 -3.34 15.71
N GLU A 112 -2.06 -2.45 15.62
CA GLU A 112 -3.47 -2.84 15.39
C GLU A 112 -3.64 -3.53 14.04
N TYR A 113 -2.99 -3.03 12.99
CA TYR A 113 -3.02 -3.64 11.67
C TYR A 113 -2.47 -5.08 11.73
N TYR A 114 -1.31 -5.30 12.34
CA TYR A 114 -0.72 -6.64 12.47
C TYR A 114 -1.53 -7.58 13.35
N ASN A 115 -2.07 -7.09 14.47
CA ASN A 115 -2.97 -7.86 15.32
C ASN A 115 -4.23 -8.33 14.58
N ASN A 116 -4.73 -7.54 13.63
CA ASN A 116 -5.94 -7.87 12.87
C ASN A 116 -5.69 -8.78 11.66
N HIS A 117 -4.47 -8.81 11.12
CA HIS A 117 -4.17 -9.50 9.86
C HIS A 117 -3.26 -10.72 10.03
N TYR A 118 -2.45 -10.79 11.10
CA TYR A 118 -1.39 -11.78 11.25
C TYR A 118 -1.47 -12.54 12.57
N VAL A 119 -0.76 -13.67 12.63
CA VAL A 119 -0.72 -14.49 13.85
C VAL A 119 0.17 -13.80 14.88
N ILE A 120 -0.41 -13.46 16.02
CA ILE A 120 0.32 -12.88 17.15
C ILE A 120 1.18 -13.97 17.79
N ILE A 121 2.49 -13.75 17.85
CA ILE A 121 3.45 -14.63 18.52
C ILE A 121 3.78 -14.09 19.91
N SER A 122 3.91 -12.77 20.05
CA SER A 122 4.09 -12.06 21.32
C SER A 122 3.71 -10.58 21.15
N GLU A 123 3.83 -9.77 22.20
CA GLU A 123 3.51 -8.33 22.18
C GLU A 123 4.28 -7.54 21.11
N THR A 124 5.45 -8.04 20.69
CA THR A 124 6.30 -7.41 19.68
C THR A 124 6.55 -8.27 18.45
N LYS A 125 5.86 -9.41 18.31
CA LYS A 125 6.13 -10.35 17.20
C LYS A 125 4.86 -10.90 16.57
N TRP A 126 4.85 -10.93 15.25
CA TRP A 126 3.79 -11.50 14.43
C TRP A 126 4.35 -12.42 13.36
N LYS A 127 3.48 -13.25 12.81
CA LYS A 127 3.80 -14.14 11.68
C LYS A 127 2.73 -14.05 10.62
N MET A 128 3.15 -13.73 9.41
CA MET A 128 2.32 -13.71 8.21
C MET A 128 2.48 -15.03 7.46
N TYR A 129 1.36 -15.60 7.01
CA TYR A 129 1.33 -16.79 6.18
C TYR A 129 0.66 -16.43 4.85
N SER A 130 1.34 -16.73 3.75
CA SER A 130 0.79 -16.58 2.41
C SER A 130 1.09 -17.81 1.55
N LYS A 131 0.65 -17.79 0.29
CA LYS A 131 0.98 -18.87 -0.65
C LYS A 131 2.45 -18.86 -1.04
N GLU A 132 3.08 -17.69 -0.90
CA GLU A 132 4.46 -17.40 -1.25
C GLU A 132 5.42 -17.75 -0.11
N GLY A 133 4.94 -17.91 1.12
CA GLY A 133 5.76 -18.38 2.23
C GLY A 133 5.28 -17.92 3.61
N ILE A 134 6.24 -17.88 4.54
CA ILE A 134 6.05 -17.40 5.91
C ILE A 134 6.98 -16.21 6.09
N SER A 135 6.44 -15.12 6.62
CA SER A 135 7.24 -13.94 7.00
C SER A 135 7.08 -13.66 8.49
N ASN A 136 8.18 -13.32 9.14
CA ASN A 136 8.20 -12.87 10.52
C ASN A 136 8.17 -11.35 10.55
N ILE A 137 7.54 -10.82 11.59
CA ILE A 137 7.42 -9.38 11.83
C ILE A 137 7.83 -9.14 13.27
N GLU A 138 8.78 -8.25 13.51
CA GLU A 138 9.25 -7.90 14.84
C GLU A 138 9.27 -6.39 15.05
N LEU A 139 8.65 -5.92 16.12
CA LEU A 139 8.80 -4.56 16.63
C LEU A 139 10.08 -4.50 17.46
N VAL A 140 11.05 -3.74 16.97
CA VAL A 140 12.37 -3.55 17.59
C VAL A 140 12.43 -2.18 18.23
N PHE A 141 12.95 -2.12 19.46
CA PHE A 141 13.28 -0.89 20.16
C PHE A 141 14.79 -0.72 20.18
N THR A 142 15.26 0.47 19.86
CA THR A 142 16.68 0.86 19.85
C THR A 142 16.88 2.12 20.66
N GLU A 143 18.06 2.27 21.24
CA GLU A 143 18.40 3.48 22.02
C GLU A 143 18.48 4.72 21.12
N ASP A 144 18.92 4.54 19.87
CA ASP A 144 19.25 5.65 18.97
C ASP A 144 18.15 6.00 17.95
N LEU A 145 17.41 5.00 17.45
CA LEU A 145 16.43 5.15 16.35
C LEU A 145 14.98 5.07 16.83
N GLY A 146 14.75 4.95 18.14
CA GLY A 146 13.42 4.74 18.70
C GLY A 146 12.92 3.34 18.37
N TYR A 147 11.87 3.23 17.56
CA TYR A 147 11.24 1.94 17.23
C TYR A 147 11.03 1.76 15.72
N PHE A 148 11.07 0.51 15.27
CA PHE A 148 10.73 0.13 13.90
C PHE A 148 10.20 -1.30 13.84
N PHE A 149 9.46 -1.61 12.78
CA PHE A 149 9.07 -2.97 12.45
C PHE A 149 10.03 -3.56 11.42
N MET A 150 10.50 -4.78 11.66
CA MET A 150 11.35 -5.54 10.77
C MET A 150 10.59 -6.75 10.23
N TRP A 151 10.60 -6.90 8.91
CA TRP A 151 10.02 -8.01 8.18
C TRP A 151 11.12 -8.84 7.52
N TYR A 152 11.06 -10.16 7.67
CA TYR A 152 12.04 -11.13 7.12
C TYR A 152 11.50 -12.56 7.03
#